data_AF-A0A8J7I1M3-F1
#
_entry.id   AF-A0A8J7I1M3-F1
#
_cell.length_a   1.000
_cell.length_b   1.000
_cell.length_c   1.000
_cell.angle_alpha   90.00
_cell.angle_beta   90.00
_cell.angle_gamma   90.00
#
_symmetry.space_group_name_H-M   'P 1'
#
loop_
_entity.id
_entity.type
_entity.pdbx_description
1 polymer ?
#
loop_
_entity_poly.entity_id
_entity_poly.type
_entity_poly.pdbx_seq_one_letter_code
_entity_poly.pdbx_strand_id
1 'polypeptide(L)'
;MVYKIELGLCNPPEPIYLYVDRGEINGEKYVWYRYNNEQDTKTAVQYRGLTGYVTELRVTTKEFRGQDNKKLNIFVSADEIYVVRTGIETNFAKTFLLAASQVQDFSKPLIIAATPGEENVVFCRLYDPATKIRIQRKWNPNADWEGIIQDIQSKLDCNSESFPEAEDYTDRLALVS
;
A
#
# COMPACT_ATOMS: atom_id res chain seq x y z
N MET A 1 -0.83 -16.60 -19.84
CA MET A 1 0.34 -17.50 -19.69
C MET A 1 0.07 -18.39 -18.50
N VAL A 2 0.26 -19.70 -18.63
CA VAL A 2 0.17 -20.62 -17.49
C VAL A 2 1.58 -20.72 -16.93
N TYR A 3 1.80 -20.22 -15.72
CA TYR A 3 3.08 -20.38 -15.03
C TYR A 3 3.27 -21.86 -14.70
N LYS A 4 4.41 -22.42 -15.10
CA LYS A 4 4.80 -23.76 -14.69
C LYS A 4 5.22 -23.70 -13.23
N ILE A 5 4.50 -24.40 -12.36
CA ILE A 5 4.87 -24.50 -10.95
C ILE A 5 6.08 -25.43 -10.85
N GLU A 6 7.22 -24.88 -10.46
CA GLU A 6 8.41 -25.66 -10.15
C GLU A 6 8.31 -26.16 -8.70
N LEU A 7 8.42 -27.48 -8.52
CA LEU A 7 8.39 -28.13 -7.21
C LEU A 7 9.83 -28.28 -6.69
N GLY A 8 10.08 -27.91 -5.44
CA GLY A 8 11.41 -28.00 -4.83
C GLY A 8 11.69 -26.84 -3.88
N LEU A 9 12.95 -26.70 -3.46
CA LEU A 9 13.40 -25.50 -2.74
C LEU A 9 13.30 -24.30 -3.68
N CYS A 10 12.58 -23.28 -3.26
CA CYS A 10 12.50 -22.00 -3.95
C CYS A 10 12.74 -20.87 -2.95
N ASN A 11 13.10 -19.70 -3.47
CA ASN A 11 13.06 -18.49 -2.66
C ASN A 11 11.60 -18.11 -2.42
N PRO A 12 11.21 -17.74 -1.20
CA PRO A 12 9.86 -17.25 -0.95
C PRO A 12 9.61 -15.98 -1.78
N PRO A 13 8.38 -15.77 -2.29
CA PRO A 13 8.03 -14.52 -2.94
C PRO A 13 8.02 -13.39 -1.89
N GLU A 14 9.06 -12.56 -1.91
CA GLU A 14 9.16 -11.42 -1.00
C GLU A 14 8.28 -10.26 -1.47
N PRO A 15 7.56 -9.58 -0.54
CA PRO A 15 6.72 -8.46 -0.91
C PRO A 15 7.53 -7.25 -1.40
N ILE A 16 7.05 -6.62 -2.46
CA ILE A 16 7.60 -5.38 -2.99
C ILE A 16 6.99 -4.19 -2.26
N TYR A 17 7.79 -3.53 -1.42
CA TYR A 17 7.34 -2.32 -0.72
C TYR A 17 7.34 -1.10 -1.63
N LEU A 18 6.18 -0.45 -1.71
CA LEU A 18 5.97 0.81 -2.39
C LEU A 18 5.74 1.92 -1.36
N TYR A 19 6.56 2.95 -1.44
CA TYR A 19 6.47 4.14 -0.62
C TYR A 19 5.86 5.27 -1.44
N VAL A 20 4.90 5.95 -0.82
CA VAL A 20 4.26 7.13 -1.38
C VAL A 20 5.06 8.35 -0.93
N ASP A 21 5.69 9.03 -1.89
CA ASP A 21 6.47 10.24 -1.66
C ASP A 21 6.34 11.12 -2.90
N ARG A 22 6.56 12.44 -2.78
CA ARG A 22 6.62 13.32 -3.95
C ARG A 22 8.08 13.50 -4.31
N GLY A 23 8.46 13.12 -5.52
CA GLY A 23 9.74 13.56 -6.07
C GLY A 23 9.69 13.75 -7.56
N GLU A 24 10.74 14.39 -8.05
CA GLU A 24 10.87 14.81 -9.43
C GLU A 24 12.24 14.36 -9.92
N ILE A 25 12.26 13.55 -10.98
CA ILE A 25 13.49 13.15 -11.65
C ILE A 25 13.33 13.61 -13.10
N ASN A 26 14.27 14.43 -13.58
CA ASN A 26 14.28 14.95 -14.96
C ASN A 26 12.98 15.64 -15.40
N GLY A 27 12.28 16.35 -14.51
CA GLY A 27 11.02 17.04 -14.81
C GLY A 27 9.76 16.17 -14.77
N GLU A 28 9.91 14.86 -14.58
CA GLU A 28 8.78 13.94 -14.38
C GLU A 28 8.46 13.79 -12.89
N LYS A 29 7.17 13.95 -12.54
CA LYS A 29 6.67 13.75 -11.18
C LYS A 29 6.41 12.27 -10.93
N TYR A 30 7.11 11.72 -9.95
CA TYR A 30 6.94 10.37 -9.44
C TYR A 30 6.32 10.41 -8.04
N VAL A 31 5.38 9.51 -7.84
CA VAL A 31 4.57 9.42 -6.62
C VAL A 31 4.70 8.06 -5.92
N TRP A 32 5.45 7.15 -6.54
CA TRP A 32 5.73 5.80 -6.09
C TRP A 32 7.24 5.56 -6.11
N TYR A 33 7.75 5.03 -5.01
CA TYR A 33 9.15 4.62 -4.90
C TYR A 33 9.19 3.18 -4.42
N ARG A 34 9.88 2.32 -5.17
CA ARG A 34 10.31 1.02 -4.65
C ARG A 34 11.48 1.30 -3.71
N TYR A 35 11.42 0.78 -2.50
CA TYR A 35 12.54 0.86 -1.57
C TYR A 35 13.24 -0.49 -1.53
N ASN A 36 14.55 -0.46 -1.71
CA ASN A 36 15.41 -1.62 -1.52
C ASN A 36 16.05 -1.52 -0.14
N ASN A 37 15.60 -2.37 0.79
CA ASN A 37 16.11 -2.40 2.16
C ASN A 37 17.61 -2.78 2.23
N GLU A 38 18.09 -3.65 1.35
CA GLU A 38 19.48 -4.13 1.36
C GLU A 38 20.47 -3.04 0.96
N GLN A 39 20.04 -2.16 0.04
CA GLN A 39 20.89 -1.13 -0.55
C GLN A 39 20.59 0.27 -0.03
N ASP A 40 19.56 0.43 0.82
CA ASP A 40 19.03 1.71 1.27
C ASP A 40 18.77 2.70 0.11
N THR A 41 18.24 2.19 -1.01
CA THR A 41 17.98 2.98 -2.21
C THR A 41 16.49 3.06 -2.53
N LYS A 42 16.07 4.23 -3.04
CA LYS A 42 14.74 4.45 -3.62
C LYS A 42 14.85 4.46 -5.13
N THR A 43 14.09 3.61 -5.80
CA THR A 43 13.92 3.64 -7.26
C THR A 43 12.54 4.18 -7.60
N ALA A 44 12.49 5.24 -8.39
CA ALA A 44 11.22 5.80 -8.85
C ALA A 44 10.48 4.80 -9.74
N VAL A 45 9.18 4.61 -9.49
CA VAL A 45 8.32 3.78 -10.32
C VAL A 45 7.60 4.68 -11.33
N GLN A 46 7.81 4.41 -12.62
CA GLN A 46 7.25 5.23 -13.71
C GLN A 46 5.73 5.16 -13.80
N TYR A 47 5.15 4.02 -13.39
CA TYR A 47 3.71 3.84 -13.39
C TYR A 47 3.05 4.62 -12.25
N ARG A 48 1.91 5.27 -12.55
CA ARG A 48 1.16 6.08 -11.57
C ARG A 48 0.05 5.32 -10.84
N GLY A 49 -0.27 4.11 -11.29
CA GLY A 49 -1.29 3.27 -10.70
C GLY A 49 -0.84 1.83 -10.55
N LEU A 50 -1.29 1.20 -9.48
CA LEU A 50 -1.15 -0.22 -9.18
C LEU A 50 -2.54 -0.85 -9.33
N THR A 51 -2.71 -1.79 -10.25
CA THR A 51 -3.95 -2.56 -10.38
C THR A 51 -3.75 -3.93 -9.78
N GLY A 52 -4.62 -4.33 -8.85
CA GLY A 52 -4.56 -5.63 -8.22
C GLY A 52 -5.68 -5.85 -7.22
N TYR A 53 -5.67 -7.00 -6.56
CA TYR A 53 -6.61 -7.34 -5.51
C TYR A 53 -6.07 -6.81 -4.19
N VAL A 54 -6.82 -5.94 -3.51
CA VAL A 54 -6.48 -5.57 -2.13
C VAL A 54 -6.83 -6.78 -1.27
N THR A 55 -5.85 -7.36 -0.61
CA THR A 55 -6.01 -8.62 0.15
C THR A 55 -5.98 -8.40 1.65
N GLU A 56 -5.28 -7.38 2.13
CA GLU A 56 -5.13 -7.12 3.56
C GLU A 56 -4.88 -5.62 3.80
N LEU A 57 -5.42 -5.10 4.90
CA LEU A 57 -4.97 -3.86 5.53
C LEU A 57 -4.35 -4.17 6.88
N ARG A 58 -3.11 -3.70 7.11
CA ARG A 58 -2.43 -3.84 8.40
C ARG A 58 -1.98 -2.49 8.91
N VAL A 59 -2.32 -2.19 10.17
CA VAL A 59 -1.76 -1.04 10.88
C VAL A 59 -0.56 -1.52 11.70
N THR A 60 0.60 -0.94 11.44
CA THR A 60 1.84 -1.25 12.16
C THR A 60 2.34 -0.01 12.89
N THR A 61 2.76 -0.17 14.13
CA THR A 61 3.42 0.91 14.89
C THR A 61 4.92 0.70 14.84
N LYS A 62 5.67 1.73 14.45
CA LYS A 62 7.13 1.75 14.57
C LYS A 62 7.51 2.98 15.39
N GLU A 63 8.35 2.80 16.40
CA GLU A 63 8.91 3.92 17.15
C GLU A 63 9.91 4.64 16.23
N PHE A 64 9.71 5.93 16.00
CA PHE A 64 10.64 6.75 15.21
C PHE A 64 10.88 8.06 15.94
N ARG A 65 12.13 8.30 16.36
CA ARG A 65 12.54 9.49 17.13
C ARG A 65 11.75 9.67 18.45
N GLY A 66 11.43 8.58 19.14
CA GLY A 66 10.69 8.59 20.41
C GLY A 66 9.19 8.92 20.27
N GLN A 67 8.64 8.84 19.05
CA GLN A 67 7.21 8.96 18.80
C GLN A 67 6.69 7.72 18.07
N ASP A 68 5.53 7.22 18.50
CA ASP A 68 4.81 6.14 17.82
C ASP A 68 4.35 6.61 16.44
N ASN A 69 4.92 6.04 15.38
CA ASN A 69 4.54 6.34 14.01
C ASN A 69 3.68 5.21 13.45
N LYS A 70 2.36 5.36 13.55
CA LYS A 70 1.39 4.43 12.95
C LYS A 70 1.47 4.49 11.41
N LYS A 71 1.75 3.34 10.80
CA LYS A 71 1.74 3.14 9.34
C LYS A 71 0.57 2.27 8.93
N LEU A 72 -0.04 2.61 7.81
CA LEU A 72 -0.99 1.76 7.10
C LEU A 72 -0.23 1.03 5.99
N ASN A 73 -0.27 -0.31 6.02
CA ASN A 73 0.20 -1.18 4.96
C ASN A 73 -1.03 -1.71 4.21
N ILE A 74 -1.07 -1.48 2.90
CA ILE A 74 -2.11 -1.99 1.99
C ILE A 74 -1.47 -3.10 1.17
N PHE A 75 -1.86 -4.34 1.39
CA PHE A 75 -1.38 -5.49 0.64
C PHE A 75 -2.19 -5.64 -0.64
N VAL A 76 -1.48 -5.77 -1.75
CA VAL A 76 -2.07 -5.88 -3.09
C VAL A 76 -1.46 -7.05 -3.81
N SER A 77 -2.29 -8.05 -4.13
CA SER A 77 -1.90 -9.16 -5.00
C SER A 77 -2.11 -8.78 -6.46
N ALA A 78 -1.04 -8.77 -7.24
CA ALA A 78 -1.03 -8.44 -8.67
C ALA A 78 -0.15 -9.44 -9.44
N ASP A 79 0.73 -8.97 -10.33
CA ASP A 79 1.81 -9.78 -10.90
C ASP A 79 2.84 -10.20 -9.84
N GLU A 80 3.00 -9.39 -8.80
CA GLU A 80 3.76 -9.67 -7.57
C GLU A 80 2.91 -9.30 -6.34
N ILE A 81 3.40 -9.64 -5.15
CA ILE A 81 2.81 -9.14 -3.90
C ILE A 81 3.38 -7.75 -3.62
N TYR A 82 2.54 -6.72 -3.64
CA TYR A 82 2.93 -5.35 -3.33
C TYR A 82 2.42 -4.93 -1.95
N VAL A 83 3.22 -4.15 -1.23
CA VAL A 83 2.82 -3.51 0.02
C VAL A 83 2.96 -2.01 -0.12
N VAL A 84 1.82 -1.31 -0.27
CA VAL A 84 1.80 0.15 -0.25
C VAL A 84 1.83 0.62 1.20
N ARG A 85 2.97 1.17 1.62
CA ARG A 85 3.19 1.64 3.00
C ARG A 85 3.10 3.15 3.06
N THR A 86 2.27 3.66 3.97
CA THR A 86 2.08 5.10 4.19
C THR A 86 1.83 5.42 5.66
N GLY A 87 2.06 6.66 6.08
CA GLY A 87 1.63 7.13 7.40
C GLY A 87 0.10 7.23 7.46
N ILE A 88 -0.52 6.77 8.56
CA ILE A 88 -1.98 6.74 8.69
C ILE A 88 -2.62 8.15 8.61
N GLU A 89 -1.88 9.17 9.06
CA GLU A 89 -2.35 10.56 9.05
C GLU A 89 -2.23 11.27 7.70
N THR A 90 -1.57 10.64 6.71
CA THR A 90 -1.31 11.26 5.41
C THR A 90 -2.59 11.41 4.59
N ASN A 91 -2.59 12.41 3.70
CA ASN A 91 -3.66 12.59 2.72
C ASN A 91 -3.87 11.35 1.85
N PHE A 92 -2.78 10.66 1.49
CA PHE A 92 -2.86 9.41 0.73
C PHE A 92 -3.66 8.35 1.49
N ALA A 93 -3.32 8.10 2.77
CA ALA A 93 -4.02 7.12 3.60
C ALA A 93 -5.49 7.49 3.77
N LYS A 94 -5.79 8.75 4.16
CA LYS A 94 -7.16 9.21 4.40
C LYS A 94 -8.03 9.14 3.15
N THR A 95 -7.51 9.55 1.99
CA THR A 95 -8.27 9.46 0.73
C THR A 95 -8.42 8.04 0.21
N PHE A 96 -7.44 7.16 0.44
CA PHE A 96 -7.59 5.72 0.20
C PHE A 96 -8.71 5.14 1.05
N LEU A 97 -8.67 5.33 2.38
CA LEU A 97 -9.66 4.79 3.32
C LEU A 97 -11.08 5.27 3.01
N LEU A 98 -11.25 6.55 2.71
CA LEU A 98 -12.55 7.11 2.31
C LEU A 98 -13.09 6.44 1.03
N ALA A 99 -12.25 6.25 0.01
CA ALA A 99 -12.68 5.60 -1.23
C ALA A 99 -12.92 4.10 -1.04
N ALA A 100 -12.01 3.40 -0.36
CA ALA A 100 -12.10 1.98 -0.06
C ALA A 100 -13.33 1.63 0.80
N SER A 101 -13.77 2.52 1.70
CA SER A 101 -15.01 2.33 2.47
C SER A 101 -16.28 2.22 1.59
N GLN A 102 -16.22 2.64 0.33
CA GLN A 102 -17.33 2.52 -0.62
C GLN A 102 -17.31 1.19 -1.39
N VAL A 103 -16.19 0.45 -1.34
CA VAL A 103 -16.07 -0.87 -1.96
C VAL A 103 -16.85 -1.88 -1.14
N GLN A 104 -17.71 -2.63 -1.83
CA GLN A 104 -18.53 -3.69 -1.22
C GLN A 104 -17.90 -5.09 -1.39
N ASP A 105 -17.12 -5.26 -2.46
CA ASP A 105 -16.60 -6.55 -2.89
C ASP A 105 -15.12 -6.41 -3.28
N PHE A 106 -14.24 -6.81 -2.37
CA PHE A 106 -12.79 -6.80 -2.57
C PHE A 106 -12.27 -8.05 -3.32
N SER A 107 -13.15 -9.00 -3.68
CA SER A 107 -12.77 -10.09 -4.58
C SER A 107 -12.52 -9.60 -6.02
N LYS A 108 -12.88 -8.35 -6.32
CA LYS A 108 -12.61 -7.68 -7.59
C LYS A 108 -11.35 -6.82 -7.49
N PRO A 109 -10.56 -6.72 -8.57
CA PRO A 109 -9.37 -5.88 -8.55
C PRO A 109 -9.75 -4.40 -8.48
N LEU A 110 -8.83 -3.59 -7.98
CA LEU A 110 -8.95 -2.14 -7.88
C LEU A 110 -7.71 -1.48 -8.49
N ILE A 111 -7.86 -0.28 -9.04
CA ILE A 111 -6.71 0.56 -9.43
C ILE A 111 -6.45 1.56 -8.31
N ILE A 112 -5.30 1.45 -7.65
CA ILE A 112 -4.78 2.39 -6.66
C ILE A 112 -3.84 3.35 -7.38
N ALA A 113 -4.21 4.62 -7.50
CA ALA A 113 -3.38 5.64 -8.15
C ALA A 113 -2.95 6.71 -7.15
N ALA A 114 -1.65 6.93 -7.01
CA ALA A 114 -1.13 8.09 -6.31
C ALA A 114 -1.20 9.32 -7.23
N THR A 115 -1.69 10.44 -6.71
CA THR A 115 -1.88 11.68 -7.46
C THR A 115 -1.25 12.84 -6.69
N PRO A 116 -0.32 13.60 -7.28
CA PRO A 116 0.28 14.74 -6.61
C PRO A 116 -0.75 15.86 -6.45
N GLY A 117 -0.77 16.48 -5.27
CA GLY A 117 -1.51 17.71 -4.97
C GLY A 117 -0.61 18.94 -5.03
N GLU A 118 -1.05 20.00 -4.35
CA GLU A 118 -0.22 21.17 -4.08
C GLU A 118 0.87 20.83 -3.05
N GLU A 119 2.02 21.51 -3.13
CA GLU A 119 3.17 21.32 -2.23
C GLU A 119 3.61 19.85 -2.08
N ASN A 120 3.79 19.34 -0.85
CA ASN A 120 4.27 17.97 -0.60
C ASN A 120 3.13 16.96 -0.40
N VAL A 121 1.92 17.28 -0.86
CA VAL A 121 0.74 16.43 -0.64
C VAL A 121 0.60 15.41 -1.78
N VAL A 122 0.38 14.14 -1.41
CA VAL A 122 -0.02 13.07 -2.33
C VAL A 122 -1.37 12.51 -1.89
N PHE A 123 -2.30 12.37 -2.84
CA PHE A 123 -3.61 11.78 -2.64
C PHE A 123 -3.68 10.39 -3.28
N CYS A 124 -4.54 9.53 -2.74
CA CYS A 124 -4.93 8.28 -3.39
C CYS A 124 -6.23 8.48 -4.17
N ARG A 125 -6.28 7.96 -5.39
CA ARG A 125 -7.51 7.78 -6.16
C ARG A 125 -7.72 6.29 -6.40
N LEU A 126 -8.90 5.80 -6.09
CA LEU A 126 -9.30 4.42 -6.29
C LEU A 126 -10.24 4.35 -7.50
N TYR A 127 -10.05 3.37 -8.39
CA TYR A 127 -10.92 3.17 -9.55
C TYR A 127 -11.36 1.71 -9.66
N ASP A 128 -12.56 1.54 -10.19
CA ASP A 128 -13.01 0.25 -10.71
C ASP A 128 -12.29 -0.03 -12.04
N PRO A 129 -11.54 -1.14 -12.18
CA PRO A 129 -10.79 -1.44 -13.40
C PRO A 129 -11.67 -1.77 -14.60
N ALA A 130 -12.89 -2.27 -14.41
CA ALA A 130 -13.81 -2.62 -15.49
C ALA A 130 -14.47 -1.36 -16.07
N THR A 131 -14.93 -0.45 -15.22
CA THR A 131 -15.64 0.77 -15.67
C THR A 131 -14.72 1.97 -15.85
N LYS A 132 -13.51 1.95 -15.27
CA LYS A 132 -12.58 3.08 -15.17
C LYS A 132 -13.16 4.28 -14.40
N ILE A 133 -14.25 4.09 -13.67
CA ILE A 133 -14.89 5.13 -12.87
C ILE A 133 -14.18 5.25 -11.53
N ARG A 134 -13.97 6.49 -11.08
CA ARG A 134 -13.37 6.79 -9.78
C ARG A 134 -14.36 6.45 -8.66
N ILE A 135 -13.90 5.63 -7.73
CA ILE A 135 -14.58 5.39 -6.46
C ILE A 135 -14.20 6.54 -5.52
N GLN A 136 -15.20 7.25 -5.01
CA GLN A 136 -14.96 8.42 -4.17
C GLN A 136 -16.03 8.60 -3.11
N ARG A 137 -15.59 9.11 -1.95
CA ARG A 137 -16.43 9.61 -0.87
C ARG A 137 -16.01 11.05 -0.57
N LYS A 138 -16.96 11.89 -0.16
CA LYS A 138 -16.66 13.27 0.24
C LYS A 138 -15.63 13.29 1.38
N TRP A 139 -14.72 14.26 1.34
CA TRP A 139 -13.76 14.49 2.40
C TRP A 139 -14.48 14.75 3.73
N ASN A 140 -14.03 14.08 4.79
CA ASN A 140 -14.50 14.31 6.15
C ASN A 140 -13.29 14.28 7.10
N PRO A 141 -12.84 15.41 7.65
CA PRO A 141 -11.70 15.45 8.57
C PRO A 141 -11.99 14.74 9.90
N ASN A 142 -13.27 14.64 10.29
CA ASN A 142 -13.73 14.02 11.53
C ASN A 142 -14.26 12.60 11.29
N ALA A 143 -13.80 11.94 10.23
CA ALA A 143 -14.18 10.55 9.98
C ALA A 143 -13.63 9.65 11.09
N ASP A 144 -14.40 8.61 11.44
CA ASP A 144 -13.92 7.55 12.31
C ASP A 144 -12.94 6.66 11.53
N TRP A 145 -11.66 7.03 11.54
CA TRP A 145 -10.62 6.36 10.76
C TRP A 145 -10.40 4.92 11.21
N GLU A 146 -10.45 4.66 12.53
CA GLU A 146 -10.30 3.31 13.08
C GLU A 146 -11.50 2.44 12.71
N GLY A 147 -12.73 2.96 12.84
CA GLY A 147 -13.93 2.25 12.40
C GLY A 147 -13.95 1.98 10.89
N ILE A 148 -13.47 2.91 10.06
CA ILE A 148 -13.31 2.68 8.61
C ILE A 148 -12.30 1.57 8.32
N ILE A 149 -11.17 1.55 9.03
CA ILE A 149 -10.16 0.48 8.85
C ILE A 149 -10.75 -0.87 9.22
N GLN A 150 -11.41 -0.98 10.37
CA GLN A 150 -12.06 -2.21 10.83
C GLN A 150 -13.15 -2.68 9.86
N ASP A 151 -13.99 -1.77 9.35
CA ASP A 151 -15.01 -2.07 8.34
C ASP A 151 -14.38 -2.64 7.06
N ILE A 152 -13.31 -2.03 6.55
CA ILE A 152 -12.62 -2.53 5.36
C ILE A 152 -11.96 -3.89 5.64
N GLN A 153 -11.28 -4.06 6.77
CA GLN A 153 -10.67 -5.33 7.18
C GLN A 153 -11.72 -6.45 7.23
N SER A 154 -12.90 -6.20 7.81
CA SER A 154 -13.98 -7.20 7.88
C SER A 154 -14.45 -7.68 6.49
N LYS A 155 -14.39 -6.80 5.48
CA LYS A 155 -14.74 -7.13 4.08
C LYS A 155 -13.62 -7.88 3.36
N LEU A 156 -12.38 -7.72 3.81
CA LEU A 156 -11.21 -8.43 3.29
C LEU A 156 -11.10 -9.85 3.89
N ASP A 157 -11.38 -9.99 5.19
CA ASP A 157 -11.29 -11.26 5.93
C ASP A 157 -12.32 -12.29 5.47
N CYS A 158 -13.46 -11.85 4.93
CA CYS A 158 -14.41 -12.75 4.27
C CYS A 158 -13.84 -13.42 2.99
N ASN A 159 -12.68 -12.98 2.49
CA ASN A 159 -12.12 -13.37 1.20
C ASN A 159 -10.66 -13.89 1.24
N SER A 160 -9.99 -13.99 2.40
CA SER A 160 -8.53 -14.23 2.45
C SER A 160 -8.10 -15.59 3.03
N GLU A 161 -7.11 -16.22 2.37
CA GLU A 161 -6.10 -17.08 3.02
C GLU A 161 -4.99 -16.15 3.57
N SER A 162 -4.57 -16.37 4.82
CA SER A 162 -3.61 -15.49 5.51
C SER A 162 -2.19 -15.61 4.95
N PHE A 163 -1.53 -14.46 4.72
CA PHE A 163 -0.11 -14.43 4.34
C PHE A 163 0.78 -14.53 5.58
N PRO A 164 1.87 -15.33 5.54
CA PRO A 164 2.81 -15.43 6.65
C PRO A 164 3.51 -14.08 6.90
N GLU A 165 3.73 -13.77 8.18
CA GLU A 165 4.47 -12.59 8.63
C GLU A 165 5.90 -12.62 8.06
N ALA A 166 6.24 -11.64 7.23
CA ALA A 166 7.64 -11.33 6.96
C ALA A 166 8.20 -10.62 8.21
N GLU A 167 9.05 -11.30 8.98
CA GLU A 167 9.84 -10.67 10.03
C GLU A 167 10.66 -9.52 9.40
N ASP A 168 10.45 -8.30 9.91
CA ASP A 168 11.20 -7.11 9.50
C ASP A 168 12.65 -7.28 10.00
N TYR A 169 13.55 -7.77 9.14
CA TYR A 169 14.98 -7.99 9.46
C TYR A 169 15.75 -6.72 9.85
N THR A 170 15.09 -5.55 9.88
CA THR A 170 15.73 -4.29 10.31
C THR A 170 16.16 -4.26 11.78
N ASP A 171 15.69 -5.17 12.64
CA ASP A 171 16.10 -5.22 14.05
C ASP A 171 17.43 -5.96 14.32
N ARG A 172 18.01 -6.68 13.34
CA ARG A 172 19.29 -7.40 13.57
C ARG A 172 20.55 -6.57 13.33
N LEU A 173 20.44 -5.37 12.75
CA LEU A 173 21.59 -4.49 12.54
C LEU A 173 21.79 -3.46 13.66
N ALA A 174 20.85 -3.33 14.61
CA ALA A 174 20.98 -2.43 15.76
C ALA A 174 21.61 -3.09 17.01
N LEU A 175 21.88 -4.41 16.97
CA LEU A 175 22.49 -5.17 18.06
C LEU A 175 23.92 -5.64 17.76
N VAL A 176 24.50 -5.21 16.63
CA VAL A 176 25.91 -5.45 16.30
C VAL A 176 26.55 -4.14 15.83
N SER A 177 26.70 -3.19 16.75
CA SER A 177 27.61 -2.04 16.61
C SER A 177 28.19 -1.65 17.96
#